data_AF-A0A081D6W3-F1
#
_entry.id   AF-A0A081D6W3-F1
#
_cell.length_a   1.000
_cell.length_b   1.000
_cell.length_c   1.000
_cell.angle_alpha   90.00
_cell.angle_beta   90.00
_cell.angle_gamma   90.00
#
_symmetry.space_group_name_H-M   'P 1'
#
loop_
_entity.id
_entity.type
_entity.pdbx_description
1 polymer ?
#
loop_
_entity_poly.entity_id
_entity_poly.type
_entity_poly.pdbx_seq_one_letter_code
_entity_poly.pdbx_strand_id
1 'polypeptide(L)'
;MKQDCTDYAFANAYLCGPEDMISMTTDNLVEKEIIAKENIHFELFSTKENKIEITEDSHLTEVTVILDDEEHTFTMKRSDNMLDVMLKNDIDAPYSCQGGICSSCICQIEEGSAQMAKNAILTDSEIAEGLSLACQAYPTSAKVKVNFDEV
;
A
#
# COMPACT_ATOMS: atom_id res chain seq x y z
N MET A 1 26.42 12.60 16.06
CA MET A 1 25.90 13.25 17.28
C MET A 1 24.87 12.29 17.86
N LYS A 2 25.20 11.53 18.90
CA LYS A 2 24.22 10.67 19.58
C LYS A 2 23.47 11.57 20.57
N GLN A 3 22.18 11.78 20.38
CA GLN A 3 21.35 12.40 21.42
C GLN A 3 21.21 11.39 22.56
N ASP A 4 21.73 11.74 23.73
CA ASP A 4 21.57 10.96 24.95
C ASP A 4 20.37 11.50 25.72
N CYS A 5 19.38 10.64 25.96
CA CYS A 5 18.15 10.97 26.67
C CYS A 5 17.97 10.11 27.93
N THR A 6 19.05 9.47 28.41
CA THR A 6 19.00 8.52 29.53
C THR A 6 18.55 9.15 30.86
N ASP A 7 18.67 10.47 31.00
CA ASP A 7 18.25 11.21 32.20
C ASP A 7 16.76 11.64 32.18
N TYR A 8 16.00 11.29 31.14
CA TYR A 8 14.61 11.70 30.98
C TYR A 8 13.65 10.50 31.10
N ALA A 9 12.55 10.70 31.80
CA ALA A 9 11.43 9.76 31.85
C ALA A 9 10.27 10.29 31.01
N PHE A 10 9.83 9.50 30.03
CA PHE A 10 8.71 9.85 29.15
C PHE A 10 7.51 8.96 29.42
N ALA A 11 6.30 9.54 29.42
CA ALA A 11 5.07 8.77 29.53
C ALA A 11 4.68 8.11 28.19
N ASN A 12 4.92 8.79 27.07
CA ASN A 12 4.66 8.32 25.71
C ASN A 12 5.74 8.86 24.75
N ALA A 13 6.03 8.11 23.68
CA ALA A 13 6.82 8.55 22.55
C ALA A 13 5.99 8.43 21.27
N TYR A 14 6.09 9.43 20.38
CA TYR A 14 5.41 9.45 19.08
C TYR A 14 6.47 9.55 18.00
N LEU A 15 6.58 8.51 17.18
CA LEU A 15 7.61 8.37 16.15
C LEU A 15 7.00 8.47 14.76
N CYS A 16 7.67 9.21 13.90
CA CYS A 16 7.18 9.51 12.55
C CYS A 16 8.33 9.44 11.57
N GLY A 17 8.21 8.63 10.52
CA GLY A 17 9.29 8.53 9.53
C GLY A 17 9.35 7.18 8.81
N PRO A 18 10.50 6.89 8.16
CA PRO A 18 10.74 5.60 7.53
C PRO A 18 10.73 4.45 8.53
N GLU A 19 10.30 3.27 8.08
CA GLU A 19 10.17 2.07 8.92
C GLU A 19 11.47 1.73 9.67
N ASP A 20 12.61 1.80 8.99
CA ASP A 20 13.91 1.49 9.59
C ASP A 20 14.31 2.52 10.67
N MET A 21 13.94 3.79 10.48
CA MET A 21 14.16 4.83 11.50
C MET A 21 13.30 4.58 12.73
N ILE A 22 12.02 4.26 12.53
CA ILE A 22 11.08 3.98 13.63
C ILE A 22 11.54 2.73 14.39
N SER A 23 11.92 1.65 13.70
CA SER A 23 12.44 0.44 14.33
C SER A 23 13.70 0.74 15.15
N MET A 24 14.70 1.37 14.53
CA MET A 24 15.96 1.69 15.22
C MET A 24 15.74 2.59 16.44
N THR A 25 14.85 3.57 16.34
CA THR A 25 14.55 4.48 17.46
C THR A 25 13.81 3.77 18.58
N THR A 26 12.83 2.93 18.24
CA THR A 26 12.09 2.09 19.20
C THR A 26 13.04 1.18 19.96
N ASP A 27 13.92 0.46 19.25
CA ASP A 27 14.86 -0.46 19.85
C ASP A 27 15.81 0.27 20.81
N ASN A 28 16.37 1.42 20.40
CA ASN A 28 17.25 2.21 21.27
C ASN A 28 16.55 2.72 22.54
N LEU A 29 15.28 3.14 22.44
CA LEU A 29 14.53 3.65 23.59
C LEU A 29 14.19 2.54 24.60
N VAL A 30 13.85 1.35 24.09
CA VAL A 30 13.52 0.18 24.92
C VAL A 30 14.78 -0.42 25.54
N GLU A 31 15.86 -0.60 24.77
CA GLU A 31 17.14 -1.16 25.26
C GLU A 31 17.78 -0.31 26.36
N LYS A 32 17.58 1.00 26.30
CA LYS A 32 18.06 1.94 27.33
C LYS A 32 17.10 2.10 28.51
N GLU A 33 16.03 1.31 28.56
CA GLU A 33 15.01 1.35 29.63
C GLU A 33 14.36 2.73 29.81
N ILE A 34 14.28 3.53 28.75
CA ILE A 34 13.74 4.90 28.78
C ILE A 34 12.22 4.88 28.83
N ILE A 35 11.62 3.97 28.05
CA ILE A 35 10.17 3.85 27.91
C ILE A 35 9.81 2.42 27.51
N ALA A 36 8.68 1.94 28.01
CA ALA A 36 8.12 0.65 27.64
C ALA A 36 7.58 0.69 26.20
N LYS A 37 7.70 -0.43 25.47
CA LYS A 37 7.36 -0.50 24.04
C LYS A 37 5.89 -0.16 23.76
N GLU A 38 5.00 -0.52 24.69
CA GLU A 38 3.57 -0.25 24.65
C GLU A 38 3.22 1.25 24.69
N ASN A 39 4.15 2.10 25.14
CA ASN A 39 3.96 3.55 25.19
C ASN A 39 4.63 4.27 23.99
N ILE A 40 5.09 3.51 23.00
CA ILE A 40 5.64 4.05 21.76
C ILE A 40 4.59 3.89 20.65
N HIS A 41 4.14 5.03 20.12
CA HIS A 41 3.18 5.13 19.02
C HIS A 41 3.93 5.56 17.76
N PHE A 42 3.51 5.08 16.59
CA PHE A 42 4.17 5.48 15.35
C PHE A 42 3.22 5.67 14.17
N GLU A 43 3.63 6.54 13.26
CA GLU A 43 3.02 6.77 11.96
C GLU A 43 4.09 6.58 10.87
N LEU A 44 3.79 5.74 9.87
CA LEU A 44 4.71 5.42 8.79
C LEU A 44 4.57 6.44 7.66
N PHE A 45 5.67 7.14 7.36
CA PHE A 45 5.72 8.12 6.26
C PHE A 45 6.03 7.48 4.90
N SER A 46 6.55 6.26 4.89
CA SER A 46 7.00 5.58 3.69
C SER A 46 6.71 4.09 3.79
N THR A 47 6.30 3.48 2.68
CA THR A 47 6.14 2.04 2.56
C THR A 47 7.38 1.42 1.91
N LYS A 48 7.92 0.33 2.50
CA LYS A 48 8.87 -0.54 1.79
C LYS A 48 8.23 -1.10 0.51
N GLU A 49 8.93 -1.00 -0.61
CA GLU A 49 8.58 -1.69 -1.86
C GLU A 49 8.78 -3.20 -1.66
N ASN A 50 7.69 -3.96 -1.58
CA ASN A 50 7.76 -5.41 -1.69
C ASN A 50 7.74 -5.78 -3.17
N LYS A 51 8.86 -6.25 -3.72
CA LYS A 51 8.88 -6.83 -5.06
C LYS A 51 8.11 -8.14 -5.05
N ILE A 52 6.99 -8.19 -5.76
CA ILE A 52 6.26 -9.43 -5.99
C ILE A 52 7.01 -10.25 -7.05
N GLU A 53 7.45 -11.46 -6.71
CA GLU A 53 8.03 -12.40 -7.67
C GLU A 53 6.90 -13.08 -8.47
N ILE A 54 6.90 -12.91 -9.79
CA ILE A 54 5.87 -13.45 -10.69
C ILE A 54 6.50 -14.52 -11.58
N THR A 55 5.97 -15.74 -11.52
CA THR A 55 6.61 -16.97 -11.99
C THR A 55 6.12 -17.51 -13.34
N GLU A 56 5.24 -16.81 -14.08
CA GLU A 56 4.73 -17.32 -15.38
C GLU A 56 4.76 -16.32 -16.56
N ASP A 57 4.99 -16.90 -17.74
CA ASP A 57 5.53 -16.34 -18.99
C ASP A 57 4.52 -15.55 -19.86
N SER A 58 3.42 -15.07 -19.27
CA SER A 58 2.65 -13.96 -19.84
C SER A 58 2.88 -12.75 -18.95
N HIS A 59 4.01 -12.09 -19.16
CA HIS A 59 4.38 -10.89 -18.40
C HIS A 59 3.34 -9.77 -18.49
N LEU A 60 2.46 -9.80 -19.48
CA LEU A 60 1.48 -8.77 -19.74
C LEU A 60 0.06 -9.19 -19.31
N THR A 61 -0.68 -8.20 -18.84
CA THR A 61 -2.10 -8.27 -18.50
C THR A 61 -2.82 -7.12 -19.19
N GLU A 62 -3.95 -7.41 -19.80
CA GLU A 62 -4.90 -6.41 -20.27
C GLU A 62 -5.71 -5.90 -19.06
N VAL A 63 -5.68 -4.60 -18.81
CA VAL A 63 -6.40 -3.96 -17.71
C VAL A 63 -7.42 -3.02 -18.30
N THR A 64 -8.66 -3.20 -17.86
CA THR A 64 -9.76 -2.28 -18.10
C THR A 64 -10.08 -1.54 -16.81
N VAL A 65 -10.20 -0.22 -16.91
CA VAL A 65 -10.52 0.67 -15.79
C VAL A 65 -11.80 1.41 -16.12
N ILE A 66 -12.79 1.33 -15.23
CA ILE A 66 -13.96 2.20 -15.25
C ILE A 66 -13.72 3.30 -14.22
N LEU A 67 -13.82 4.55 -14.68
CA LEU A 67 -13.69 5.75 -13.88
C LEU A 67 -14.54 6.85 -14.48
N ASP A 68 -15.38 7.51 -13.67
CA ASP A 68 -16.26 8.61 -14.11
C ASP A 68 -17.15 8.20 -15.31
N ASP A 69 -17.72 6.98 -15.27
CA ASP A 69 -18.51 6.35 -16.35
C ASP A 69 -17.74 6.13 -17.68
N GLU A 70 -16.42 6.38 -17.71
CA GLU A 70 -15.55 6.12 -18.87
C GLU A 70 -14.76 4.81 -18.72
N GLU A 71 -14.59 4.09 -19.84
CA GLU A 71 -13.83 2.83 -19.88
C GLU A 71 -12.48 3.04 -20.59
N HIS A 72 -11.40 2.77 -19.88
CA HIS A 72 -10.04 2.83 -20.40
C HIS A 72 -9.40 1.44 -20.41
N THR A 73 -8.85 1.03 -21.55
CA THR A 73 -8.15 -0.26 -21.68
C THR A 73 -6.69 -0.04 -22.05
N PHE A 74 -5.80 -0.68 -21.31
CA PHE A 74 -4.37 -0.69 -21.61
C PHE A 74 -3.76 -2.05 -21.27
N THR A 75 -2.50 -2.23 -21.67
CA THR A 75 -1.72 -3.43 -21.32
C THR A 75 -0.59 -3.03 -20.39
N MET A 76 -0.39 -3.78 -19.32
CA MET A 76 0.67 -3.54 -18.34
C MET A 76 1.41 -4.82 -18.01
N LYS A 77 2.61 -4.69 -17.44
CA LYS A 77 3.29 -5.86 -16.89
C LYS A 77 2.68 -6.22 -15.55
N ARG A 78 2.57 -7.52 -15.25
CA ARG A 78 2.12 -7.99 -13.93
C ARG A 78 3.03 -7.55 -12.79
N SER A 79 4.32 -7.29 -13.08
CA SER A 79 5.31 -6.80 -12.12
C SER A 79 5.15 -5.32 -11.78
N ASP A 80 4.31 -4.59 -12.51
CA ASP A 80 4.11 -3.17 -12.34
C ASP A 80 2.86 -2.93 -11.48
N ASN A 81 2.86 -1.84 -10.71
CA ASN A 81 1.73 -1.45 -9.87
C ASN A 81 0.58 -0.90 -10.72
N MET A 82 -0.66 -1.30 -10.42
CA MET A 82 -1.84 -0.89 -11.22
C MET A 82 -2.03 0.62 -11.23
N LEU A 83 -2.04 1.29 -10.07
CA LEU A 83 -2.22 2.75 -10.01
C LEU A 83 -1.12 3.49 -10.77
N ASP A 84 0.16 3.10 -10.60
CA ASP A 84 1.26 3.78 -11.28
C ASP A 84 1.16 3.70 -12.80
N VAL A 85 0.66 2.58 -13.34
CA VAL A 85 0.46 2.44 -14.79
C VAL A 85 -0.78 3.20 -15.25
N MET A 86 -1.86 3.26 -14.47
CA MET A 86 -3.02 4.10 -14.76
C MET A 86 -2.61 5.57 -14.93
N LEU A 87 -1.91 6.12 -13.93
CA LEU A 87 -1.44 7.52 -13.95
C LEU A 87 -0.49 7.81 -15.11
N LYS A 88 0.37 6.84 -15.51
CA LYS A 88 1.26 6.97 -16.68
C LYS A 88 0.51 6.98 -18.02
N ASN A 89 -0.71 6.45 -18.06
CA ASN A 89 -1.58 6.47 -19.23
C ASN A 89 -2.61 7.61 -19.16
N ASP A 90 -2.36 8.63 -18.32
CA ASP A 90 -3.24 9.79 -18.13
C ASP A 90 -4.65 9.42 -17.62
N ILE A 91 -4.79 8.29 -16.93
CA ILE A 91 -6.02 7.88 -16.23
C ILE A 91 -5.90 8.36 -14.78
N ASP A 92 -6.64 9.41 -14.43
CA ASP A 92 -6.56 10.12 -13.13
C ASP A 92 -7.33 9.38 -12.02
N ALA A 93 -6.99 8.11 -11.80
CA ALA A 93 -7.60 7.30 -10.76
C ALA A 93 -7.36 7.93 -9.37
N PRO A 94 -8.35 7.98 -8.48
CA PRO A 94 -8.23 8.67 -7.20
C PRO A 94 -7.15 8.05 -6.30
N TYR A 95 -6.31 8.87 -5.68
CA TYR A 95 -5.24 8.42 -4.78
C TYR A 95 -4.81 9.50 -3.78
N SER A 96 -4.06 9.09 -2.74
CA SER A 96 -3.49 10.02 -1.76
C SER A 96 -2.16 9.51 -1.18
N CYS A 97 -2.16 8.45 -0.36
CA CYS A 97 -0.94 8.03 0.35
C CYS A 97 0.00 7.12 -0.43
N GLN A 98 -0.53 6.36 -1.41
CA GLN A 98 0.17 5.27 -2.12
C GLN A 98 0.81 4.20 -1.20
N GLY A 99 0.43 4.18 0.08
CA GLY A 99 0.97 3.30 1.11
C GLY A 99 0.01 2.23 1.62
N GLY A 100 -1.20 2.15 1.06
CA GLY A 100 -2.21 1.18 1.49
C GLY A 100 -2.84 1.46 2.86
N ILE A 101 -2.88 2.73 3.29
CA ILE A 101 -3.39 3.15 4.61
C ILE A 101 -4.50 4.21 4.59
N CYS A 102 -4.83 4.81 3.44
CA CYS A 102 -5.79 5.92 3.34
C CYS A 102 -7.11 5.64 2.59
N SER A 103 -7.26 4.44 2.00
CA SER A 103 -8.40 4.00 1.16
C SER A 103 -8.79 4.86 -0.05
N SER A 104 -8.09 5.96 -0.35
CA SER A 104 -8.47 6.86 -1.45
C SER A 104 -8.42 6.23 -2.85
N CYS A 105 -7.69 5.13 -3.02
CA CYS A 105 -7.56 4.40 -4.29
C CYS A 105 -8.29 3.06 -4.28
N ILE A 106 -9.33 2.94 -3.44
CA ILE A 106 -10.14 1.74 -3.41
C ILE A 106 -10.86 1.56 -4.76
N CYS A 107 -10.94 0.33 -5.24
CA CYS A 107 -11.66 -0.04 -6.45
C CYS A 107 -12.21 -1.46 -6.31
N GLN A 108 -13.28 -1.75 -7.06
CA GLN A 108 -13.87 -3.07 -7.18
C GLN A 108 -13.22 -3.83 -8.34
N ILE A 109 -12.77 -5.07 -8.13
CA ILE A 109 -12.36 -5.99 -9.20
C ILE A 109 -13.62 -6.70 -9.71
N GLU A 110 -14.04 -6.38 -10.93
CA GLU A 110 -15.22 -6.99 -11.58
C GLU A 110 -14.87 -8.23 -12.40
N GLU A 111 -13.64 -8.29 -12.94
CA GLU A 111 -13.14 -9.42 -13.71
C GLU A 111 -11.67 -9.68 -13.38
N GLY A 112 -11.29 -10.95 -13.32
CA GLY A 112 -9.91 -11.35 -13.09
C GLY A 112 -9.50 -11.29 -11.62
N SER A 113 -8.20 -11.11 -11.38
CA SER A 113 -7.64 -11.10 -10.03
C SER A 113 -6.38 -10.24 -9.96
N ALA A 114 -6.19 -9.61 -8.80
CA ALA A 114 -4.97 -8.90 -8.44
C ALA A 114 -4.58 -9.22 -6.99
N GLN A 115 -3.30 -9.09 -6.68
CA GLN A 115 -2.77 -9.27 -5.34
C GLN A 115 -2.30 -7.91 -4.81
N MET A 116 -2.69 -7.58 -3.58
CA MET A 116 -2.19 -6.40 -2.88
C MET A 116 -0.84 -6.70 -2.22
N ALA A 117 0.16 -5.85 -2.45
CA ALA A 117 1.46 -5.95 -1.78
C ALA A 117 1.36 -5.67 -0.27
N LYS A 118 0.44 -4.79 0.13
CA LYS A 118 0.13 -4.43 1.52
C LYS A 118 -1.36 -4.13 1.63
N ASN A 119 -1.95 -4.50 2.77
CA ASN A 119 -3.30 -4.10 3.13
C ASN A 119 -3.36 -3.90 4.65
N ALA A 120 -3.77 -2.72 5.09
CA ALA A 120 -3.99 -2.39 6.49
C ALA A 120 -5.41 -1.87 6.78
N ILE A 121 -6.28 -1.84 5.77
CA ILE A 121 -7.61 -1.18 5.85
C ILE A 121 -8.74 -2.14 5.52
N LEU A 122 -8.63 -2.89 4.43
CA LEU A 122 -9.71 -3.75 3.96
C LEU A 122 -9.75 -5.02 4.81
N THR A 123 -10.95 -5.42 5.20
CA THR A 123 -11.21 -6.71 5.85
C THR A 123 -11.16 -7.86 4.84
N ASP A 124 -10.97 -9.09 5.33
CA ASP A 124 -10.95 -10.27 4.45
C ASP A 124 -12.27 -10.45 3.69
N SER A 125 -13.42 -10.02 4.25
CA SER A 125 -14.72 -10.07 3.58
C SER A 125 -14.79 -9.10 2.41
N GLU A 126 -14.34 -7.86 2.61
CA GLU A 126 -14.30 -6.84 1.56
C GLU A 126 -13.39 -7.27 0.40
N ILE A 127 -12.24 -7.87 0.72
CA ILE A 127 -11.34 -8.44 -0.30
C ILE A 127 -12.01 -9.60 -1.04
N ALA A 128 -12.71 -10.48 -0.33
CA ALA A 128 -13.44 -11.60 -0.93
C ALA A 128 -14.61 -11.14 -1.81
N GLU A 129 -15.20 -10.00 -1.49
CA GLU A 129 -16.22 -9.32 -2.31
C GLU A 129 -15.62 -8.63 -3.54
N GLY A 130 -14.29 -8.53 -3.63
CA GLY A 130 -13.55 -8.01 -4.79
C GLY A 130 -12.98 -6.62 -4.60
N LEU A 131 -13.07 -6.03 -3.41
CA LEU A 131 -12.45 -4.74 -3.11
C LEU A 131 -10.93 -4.86 -3.07
N SER A 132 -10.26 -3.85 -3.63
CA SER A 132 -8.81 -3.78 -3.70
C SER A 132 -8.32 -2.34 -3.60
N LEU A 133 -7.07 -2.16 -3.16
CA LEU A 133 -6.40 -0.86 -3.18
C LEU A 133 -5.53 -0.79 -4.43
N ALA A 134 -5.93 -0.01 -5.43
CA ALA A 134 -5.20 0.10 -6.70
C ALA A 134 -3.72 0.47 -6.52
N CYS A 135 -3.39 1.30 -5.52
CA CYS A 135 -2.01 1.67 -5.20
C CYS A 135 -1.16 0.53 -4.64
N GLN A 136 -1.75 -0.59 -4.24
CA GLN A 136 -1.04 -1.78 -3.77
C GLN A 136 -1.25 -2.98 -4.70
N ALA A 137 -2.12 -2.87 -5.71
CA ALA A 137 -2.57 -3.99 -6.52
C ALA A 137 -1.60 -4.30 -7.67
N TYR A 138 -1.35 -5.60 -7.85
CA TYR A 138 -0.58 -6.17 -8.96
C TYR A 138 -1.42 -7.26 -9.63
N PRO A 139 -1.63 -7.22 -10.96
CA PRO A 139 -2.49 -8.18 -11.62
C PRO A 139 -1.92 -9.61 -11.58
N THR A 140 -2.78 -10.59 -11.31
CA THR A 140 -2.41 -12.02 -11.24
C THR A 140 -3.05 -12.85 -12.35
N SER A 141 -4.05 -12.32 -13.05
CA SER A 141 -4.71 -12.92 -14.23
C SER A 141 -4.31 -12.24 -15.54
N ALA A 142 -4.64 -12.86 -16.68
CA ALA A 142 -4.33 -12.32 -18.02
C ALA A 142 -5.19 -11.09 -18.40
N LYS A 143 -6.37 -10.97 -17.79
CA LYS A 143 -7.26 -9.82 -17.89
C LYS A 143 -7.72 -9.42 -16.51
N VAL A 144 -7.80 -8.13 -16.24
CA VAL A 144 -8.37 -7.57 -15.01
C VAL A 144 -9.26 -6.39 -15.38
N LYS A 145 -10.47 -6.34 -14.82
CA LYS A 145 -11.36 -5.18 -14.91
C LYS A 145 -11.56 -4.61 -13.52
N VAL A 146 -11.25 -3.33 -13.35
CA VAL A 146 -11.48 -2.59 -12.11
C VAL A 146 -12.44 -1.45 -12.33
N ASN A 147 -13.26 -1.18 -11.32
CA ASN A 147 -14.26 -0.13 -11.32
C ASN A 147 -14.07 0.76 -10.08
N PHE A 148 -13.86 2.05 -10.31
CA PHE A 148 -13.72 3.07 -9.26
C PHE A 148 -15.05 3.76 -8.90
N ASP A 149 -16.12 3.47 -9.63
CA ASP A 149 -17.45 4.06 -9.44
C ASP A 149 -18.37 3.16 -8.58
N GLU A 150 -18.02 1.89 -8.41
CA GLU A 150 -18.76 0.85 -7.65
C GLU A 150 -18.12 0.55 -6.28
N VAL A 151 -17.69 1.60 -5.55
CA VAL A 151 -17.00 1.52 -4.25
C VAL A 151 -17.64 2.37 -3.16
#